data_AF-A0A9D2IJM5-F1
#
_entry.id   AF-A0A9D2IJM5-F1
#
_cell.length_a   1.000
_cell.length_b   1.000
_cell.length_c   1.000
_cell.angle_alpha   90.00
_cell.angle_beta   90.00
_cell.angle_gamma   90.00
#
_symmetry.space_group_name_H-M   'P 1'
#
loop_
_entity.id
_entity.type
_entity.pdbx_description
1 polymer ?
#
loop_
_entity_poly.entity_id
_entity_poly.type
_entity_poly.pdbx_seq_one_letter_code
_entity_poly.pdbx_strand_id
1 'polypeptide(L)'
;NNYTTAGLARYITAIANEGTVYDLSLLDKVTDVNGKLVKDYEPKVKNQVEGVSSSTWDAVQSGMRRVVTSTSYTFGSLGNFELSGKTGTAQQSTTHPNHGLFVGFGPSSDPEIAFAIRIANGYNSTYPSEVGRDIIRYYYNLDEKDEIVTGHASSLGSVVSGD
;
A
#
# COMPACT_ATOMS: atom_id res chain seq x y z
N ASN A 1 17.90 -10.75 -1.42
CA ASN A 1 17.71 -9.40 -0.85
C ASN A 1 16.45 -9.41 0.00
N ASN A 2 16.59 -9.26 1.32
CA ASN A 2 15.48 -9.24 2.26
C ASN A 2 15.13 -7.78 2.56
N TYR A 3 14.01 -7.28 2.06
CA TYR A 3 13.50 -5.94 2.37
C TYR A 3 12.39 -6.02 3.43
N THR A 4 12.32 -5.02 4.30
CA THR A 4 11.23 -4.89 5.28
C THR A 4 9.98 -4.28 4.63
N THR A 5 8.79 -4.55 5.18
CA THR A 5 7.55 -3.91 4.72
C THR A 5 7.59 -2.39 4.89
N ALA A 6 8.20 -1.89 5.97
CA ALA A 6 8.43 -0.45 6.15
C ALA A 6 9.33 0.14 5.05
N GLY A 7 10.38 -0.59 4.64
CA GLY A 7 11.24 -0.19 3.52
C GLY A 7 10.50 -0.17 2.18
N LEU A 8 9.62 -1.17 1.95
CA LEU A 8 8.78 -1.21 0.75
C LEU A 8 7.74 -0.09 0.73
N ALA A 9 7.08 0.21 1.85
CA ALA A 9 6.13 1.32 1.94
C ALA A 9 6.83 2.67 1.68
N ARG A 10 8.05 2.85 2.21
CA ARG A 10 8.90 4.02 1.91
C ARG A 10 9.28 4.11 0.43
N TYR A 11 9.58 2.97 -0.20
CA TYR A 11 9.83 2.90 -1.65
C TYR A 11 8.59 3.29 -2.47
N ILE A 12 7.40 2.81 -2.09
CA ILE A 12 6.16 3.21 -2.75
C ILE A 12 5.85 4.69 -2.55
N THR A 13 6.15 5.25 -1.38
CA THR A 13 6.02 6.69 -1.14
C THR A 13 6.82 7.47 -2.17
N ALA A 14 8.06 7.05 -2.46
CA ALA A 14 8.88 7.68 -3.49
C ALA A 14 8.32 7.50 -4.91
N ILE A 15 7.63 6.41 -5.23
CA ILE A 15 6.94 6.29 -6.54
C ILE A 15 5.74 7.24 -6.61
N ALA A 16 4.97 7.31 -5.54
CA ALA A 16 3.74 8.09 -5.47
C ALA A 16 4.01 9.60 -5.60
N ASN A 17 5.15 10.08 -5.12
CA ASN A 17 5.53 11.50 -5.13
C ASN A 17 6.66 11.86 -6.12
N GLU A 18 6.85 11.03 -7.15
CA GLU A 18 7.84 11.27 -8.24
C GLU A 18 9.30 11.40 -7.77
N GLY A 19 9.67 10.66 -6.73
CA GLY A 19 11.05 10.37 -6.37
C GLY A 19 11.55 11.03 -5.09
N THR A 20 10.72 11.78 -4.36
CA THR A 20 11.12 12.35 -3.08
C THR A 20 11.10 11.29 -1.98
N VAL A 21 12.27 10.96 -1.47
CA VAL A 21 12.43 9.93 -0.45
C VAL A 21 12.55 10.57 0.93
N TYR A 22 11.54 10.38 1.77
CA TYR A 22 11.52 10.90 3.15
C TYR A 22 12.16 9.95 4.16
N ASP A 23 12.68 10.46 5.27
CA ASP A 23 13.01 9.65 6.43
C ASP A 23 11.72 9.07 7.06
N LEU A 24 11.78 7.82 7.53
CA LEU A 24 10.68 7.22 8.27
C LEU A 24 10.63 7.81 9.68
N SER A 25 9.48 8.35 10.07
CA SER A 25 9.20 8.84 11.43
C SER A 25 7.88 8.27 11.92
N LEU A 26 7.80 8.03 13.23
CA LEU A 26 6.55 7.75 13.96
C LEU A 26 6.20 8.90 14.92
N LEU A 27 7.08 9.89 15.04
CA LEU A 27 6.91 11.02 15.95
C LEU A 27 6.24 12.17 15.19
N ASP A 28 5.11 12.63 15.71
CA ASP A 28 4.38 13.83 15.27
C ASP A 28 4.88 15.05 16.07
N LYS A 29 4.69 15.03 17.39
CA LYS A 29 5.15 16.10 18.29
C LYS A 29 5.42 15.61 19.70
N VAL A 30 6.17 16.41 20.44
CA VAL A 30 6.35 16.28 21.90
C VAL A 30 5.73 17.50 22.56
N THR A 31 4.86 17.26 23.54
CA THR A 31 4.26 18.29 24.39
C THR A 31 4.68 18.09 25.85
N ASP A 32 4.66 19.17 26.62
CA ASP A 32 4.81 19.08 28.07
C ASP A 32 3.52 18.57 28.74
N VAL A 33 3.55 18.43 30.07
CA VAL A 33 2.40 17.97 30.87
C VAL A 33 1.18 18.91 30.80
N ASN A 34 1.38 20.16 30.38
CA ASN A 34 0.33 21.16 30.22
C ASN A 34 -0.18 21.22 28.76
N GLY A 35 0.31 20.36 27.87
CA GLY A 35 -0.05 20.35 26.46
C GLY A 35 0.67 21.41 25.62
N LYS A 36 1.67 22.12 26.16
CA LYS A 36 2.46 23.08 25.40
C LYS A 36 3.44 22.34 24.49
N LEU A 37 3.48 22.74 23.22
CA LEU A 37 4.41 22.20 22.23
C LEU A 37 5.87 22.43 22.67
N VAL A 38 6.62 21.32 22.79
CA VAL A 38 8.07 21.33 23.06
C VAL A 38 8.84 21.15 21.75
N LYS A 39 8.35 20.26 20.87
CA LYS A 39 8.97 19.99 19.59
C LYS A 39 7.96 19.46 18.58
N ASP A 40 8.03 20.02 17.39
CA ASP A 40 7.32 19.53 16.21
C ASP A 40 8.27 18.70 15.32
N TYR A 41 7.81 17.59 14.76
CA TYR A 41 8.61 16.69 13.92
C TYR A 41 8.10 16.72 12.48
N GLU A 42 8.61 17.68 11.72
CA GLU A 42 8.32 17.80 10.29
C GLU A 42 8.95 16.68 9.45
N PRO A 43 8.33 16.28 8.32
CA PRO A 43 8.91 15.35 7.36
C PRO A 43 10.29 15.81 6.87
N LYS A 44 11.26 14.90 6.85
CA LYS A 44 12.63 15.18 6.38
C LYS A 44 12.92 14.47 5.08
N VAL A 45 13.30 15.23 4.05
CA VAL A 45 13.78 14.66 2.78
C VAL A 45 15.16 14.04 3.01
N LYS A 46 15.28 12.74 2.73
CA LYS A 46 16.56 12.02 2.77
C LYS A 46 17.33 12.18 1.46
N ASN A 47 16.64 12.03 0.33
CA ASN A 47 17.21 12.17 -1.00
C ASN A 47 16.10 12.33 -2.06
N GLN A 48 16.48 12.74 -3.25
CA GLN A 48 15.65 12.73 -4.45
C GLN A 48 16.14 11.61 -5.39
N VAL A 49 15.22 10.90 -6.04
CA VAL A 49 15.56 10.01 -7.15
C VAL A 49 15.79 10.88 -8.39
N GLU A 50 16.99 10.79 -8.96
CA GLU A 50 17.41 11.58 -10.13
C GLU A 50 17.49 10.71 -11.39
N GLY A 51 17.49 11.34 -12.57
CA GLY A 51 17.68 10.65 -13.85
C GLY A 51 16.44 9.89 -14.36
N VAL A 52 15.27 10.10 -13.77
CA VAL A 52 13.99 9.53 -14.22
C VAL A 52 13.15 10.62 -14.88
N SER A 53 12.66 10.37 -16.10
CA SER A 53 11.79 11.32 -16.80
C SER A 53 10.37 11.32 -16.22
N SER A 54 9.65 12.43 -16.34
CA SER A 54 8.23 12.50 -15.99
C SER A 54 7.41 11.40 -16.68
N SER A 55 7.65 11.19 -17.98
CA SER A 55 7.01 10.11 -18.74
C SER A 55 7.26 8.70 -18.17
N THR A 56 8.37 8.49 -17.47
CA THR A 56 8.66 7.21 -16.79
C THR A 56 7.84 7.09 -15.51
N TRP A 57 7.75 8.17 -14.73
CA TRP A 57 6.87 8.21 -13.55
C TRP A 57 5.41 7.97 -13.94
N ASP A 58 4.92 8.69 -14.96
CA ASP A 58 3.58 8.53 -15.51
C ASP A 58 3.30 7.08 -15.93
N ALA A 59 4.26 6.46 -16.63
CA ALA A 59 4.13 5.08 -17.09
C ALA A 59 4.07 4.09 -15.91
N VAL A 60 4.92 4.28 -14.89
CA VAL A 60 4.93 3.42 -13.68
C VAL A 60 3.62 3.56 -12.93
N GLN A 61 3.19 4.79 -12.62
CA GLN A 61 1.96 5.04 -11.88
C GLN A 61 0.72 4.59 -12.65
N SER A 62 0.68 4.83 -13.97
CA SER A 62 -0.38 4.31 -14.86
C SER A 62 -0.41 2.79 -14.88
N GLY A 63 0.76 2.14 -14.90
CA GLY A 63 0.89 0.69 -14.81
C GLY A 63 0.30 0.16 -13.49
N MET A 64 0.64 0.79 -12.36
CA MET A 64 0.10 0.45 -11.05
C MET A 64 -1.41 0.68 -10.96
N ARG A 65 -1.92 1.76 -11.57
CA ARG A 65 -3.37 2.00 -11.67
C ARG A 65 -4.07 0.91 -12.46
N ARG A 66 -3.47 0.49 -13.59
CA ARG A 66 -4.01 -0.59 -14.44
C ARG A 66 -4.09 -1.94 -13.73
N VAL A 67 -3.15 -2.27 -12.85
CA VAL A 67 -3.24 -3.51 -12.04
C VAL A 67 -4.51 -3.51 -11.21
N VAL A 68 -4.85 -2.38 -10.58
CA VAL A 68 -6.06 -2.25 -9.77
C VAL A 68 -7.32 -2.28 -10.64
N THR A 69 -7.37 -1.47 -11.70
CA THR A 69 -8.58 -1.34 -12.54
C THR A 69 -8.88 -2.57 -13.39
N SER A 70 -7.87 -3.38 -13.75
CA SER A 70 -8.06 -4.66 -14.44
C SER A 70 -8.49 -5.80 -13.51
N THR A 71 -8.49 -5.57 -12.19
CA THR A 71 -8.75 -6.58 -11.16
C THR A 71 -10.03 -6.24 -10.39
N SER A 72 -11.13 -6.05 -11.13
CA SER A 72 -12.42 -5.59 -10.59
C SER A 72 -13.02 -6.53 -9.55
N TYR A 73 -12.74 -7.83 -9.62
CA TYR A 73 -13.23 -8.80 -8.64
C TYR A 73 -12.61 -8.56 -7.24
N THR A 74 -11.35 -8.07 -7.18
CA THR A 74 -10.72 -7.68 -5.91
C THR A 74 -11.14 -6.28 -5.53
N PHE A 75 -10.95 -5.30 -6.42
CA PHE A 75 -10.99 -3.88 -6.08
C PHE A 75 -12.31 -3.17 -6.45
N GLY A 76 -13.28 -3.86 -7.03
CA GLY A 76 -14.53 -3.25 -7.51
C GLY A 76 -15.35 -2.58 -6.40
N SER A 77 -15.24 -3.04 -5.16
CA SER A 77 -15.91 -2.41 -4.01
C SER A 77 -15.29 -1.07 -3.60
N LEU A 78 -14.18 -0.63 -4.21
CA LEU A 78 -13.65 0.72 -4.00
C LEU A 78 -14.47 1.80 -4.70
N GLY A 79 -15.42 1.43 -5.57
CA GLY A 79 -16.26 2.37 -6.31
C GLY A 79 -15.40 3.36 -7.11
N ASN A 80 -15.52 4.65 -6.79
CA ASN A 80 -14.77 5.72 -7.45
C ASN A 80 -13.41 6.01 -6.81
N PHE A 81 -13.06 5.35 -5.69
CA PHE A 81 -11.77 5.58 -5.06
C PHE A 81 -10.63 5.07 -5.95
N GLU A 82 -9.66 5.95 -6.20
CA GLU A 82 -8.56 5.65 -7.09
C GLU A 82 -7.38 5.05 -6.33
N LEU A 83 -7.30 3.72 -6.30
CA LEU A 83 -6.11 3.03 -5.79
C LEU A 83 -5.15 2.68 -6.95
N SER A 84 -3.85 2.83 -6.70
CA SER A 84 -2.75 2.31 -7.51
C SER A 84 -1.97 1.27 -6.72
N GLY A 85 -1.60 0.15 -7.34
CA GLY A 85 -0.84 -0.87 -6.62
C GLY A 85 -0.16 -1.90 -7.50
N LYS A 86 0.61 -2.78 -6.87
CA LYS A 86 1.27 -3.90 -7.53
C LYS A 86 1.33 -5.12 -6.63
N THR A 87 1.04 -6.27 -7.23
CA THR A 87 1.17 -7.60 -6.62
C THR A 87 2.59 -8.14 -6.74
N GLY A 88 3.00 -8.99 -5.80
CA GLY A 88 4.26 -9.73 -5.86
C GLY A 88 4.15 -11.08 -5.14
N THR A 89 4.52 -12.16 -5.82
CA THR A 89 4.50 -13.50 -5.24
C THR A 89 5.93 -14.02 -5.14
N ALA A 90 6.37 -14.42 -3.95
CA ALA A 90 7.72 -14.92 -3.73
C ALA A 90 7.69 -16.38 -3.25
N GLN A 91 8.24 -17.28 -4.05
CA GLN A 91 8.45 -18.67 -3.67
C GLN A 91 9.77 -18.81 -2.91
N GLN A 92 9.70 -19.18 -1.62
CA GLN A 92 10.88 -19.42 -0.79
C GLN A 92 11.18 -20.92 -0.62
N SER A 93 10.15 -21.75 -0.61
CA SER A 93 10.26 -23.19 -0.38
C SER A 93 9.33 -23.94 -1.34
N THR A 94 9.67 -25.19 -1.64
CA THR A 94 8.77 -26.15 -2.30
C THR A 94 7.81 -26.82 -1.32
N THR A 95 8.08 -26.73 0.00
CA THR A 95 7.28 -27.36 1.06
C THR A 95 6.32 -26.40 1.75
N HIS A 96 6.41 -25.10 1.46
CA HIS A 96 5.52 -24.08 2.01
C HIS A 96 4.89 -23.28 0.87
N PRO A 97 3.64 -22.79 1.05
CA PRO A 97 3.03 -21.88 0.09
C PRO A 97 3.88 -20.62 -0.15
N ASN A 98 3.69 -19.98 -1.30
CA ASN A 98 4.38 -18.73 -1.61
C ASN A 98 3.99 -17.62 -0.64
N HIS A 99 4.87 -16.63 -0.48
CA HIS A 99 4.51 -15.38 0.18
C HIS A 99 3.71 -14.51 -0.78
N GLY A 100 2.59 -13.95 -0.29
CA GLY A 100 1.85 -12.92 -1.01
C GLY A 100 2.33 -11.53 -0.58
N LEU A 101 2.45 -10.62 -1.55
CA LEU A 101 2.77 -9.21 -1.32
C LEU A 101 1.83 -8.35 -2.18
N PHE A 102 1.33 -7.28 -1.57
CA PHE A 102 0.69 -6.19 -2.28
C PHE A 102 1.22 -4.87 -1.73
N VAL A 103 1.55 -3.97 -2.64
CA VAL A 103 2.05 -2.62 -2.32
C VAL A 103 1.23 -1.61 -3.10
N GLY A 104 0.96 -0.45 -2.54
CA GLY A 104 0.10 0.51 -3.20
C GLY A 104 0.04 1.88 -2.52
N PHE A 105 -0.59 2.82 -3.21
CA PHE A 105 -0.85 4.16 -2.75
C PHE A 105 -2.18 4.69 -3.28
N GLY A 106 -2.78 5.64 -2.57
CA GLY A 106 -4.02 6.28 -2.99
C GLY A 106 -4.30 7.60 -2.22
N PRO A 107 -5.21 8.45 -2.74
CA PRO A 107 -5.74 8.45 -4.11
C PRO A 107 -4.64 8.48 -5.19
N SER A 108 -4.88 7.91 -6.37
CA SER A 108 -3.86 7.81 -7.42
C SER A 108 -3.40 9.16 -7.94
N SER A 109 -4.27 10.17 -7.93
CA SER A 109 -4.03 11.52 -8.47
C SER A 109 -3.42 12.48 -7.45
N ASP A 110 -3.71 12.30 -6.16
CA ASP A 110 -3.11 13.05 -5.05
C ASP A 110 -2.83 12.08 -3.89
N PRO A 111 -1.68 11.40 -3.89
CA PRO A 111 -1.43 10.31 -2.94
C PRO A 111 -1.26 10.79 -1.49
N GLU A 112 -2.16 10.33 -0.62
CA GLU A 112 -2.14 10.66 0.82
C GLU A 112 -1.66 9.48 1.69
N ILE A 113 -1.78 8.24 1.20
CA ILE A 113 -1.34 7.02 1.90
C ILE A 113 -0.56 6.10 0.97
N ALA A 114 0.50 5.49 1.49
CA ALA A 114 1.26 4.41 0.85
C ALA A 114 1.44 3.23 1.82
N PHE A 115 1.35 2.01 1.33
CA PHE A 115 1.40 0.80 2.16
C PHE A 115 2.10 -0.37 1.47
N ALA A 116 2.54 -1.33 2.29
CA ALA A 116 3.09 -2.61 1.87
C ALA A 116 2.61 -3.73 2.80
N ILE A 117 1.91 -4.72 2.23
CA ILE A 117 1.24 -5.79 2.95
C ILE A 117 1.82 -7.11 2.49
N ARG A 118 2.40 -7.86 3.43
CA ARG A 118 2.97 -9.18 3.15
C ARG A 118 2.31 -10.23 4.02
N ILE A 119 1.87 -11.32 3.41
CA ILE A 119 1.37 -12.51 4.10
C ILE A 119 2.39 -13.63 3.90
N ALA A 120 2.97 -14.09 5.02
CA ALA A 120 3.87 -15.23 5.02
C ALA A 120 3.10 -16.49 4.61
N ASN A 121 3.63 -17.22 3.64
CA ASN A 121 3.01 -18.45 3.13
C ASN A 121 1.53 -18.25 2.76
N GLY A 122 1.20 -17.07 2.21
CA GLY A 122 -0.16 -16.66 1.85
C GLY A 122 -0.66 -17.20 0.51
N TYR A 123 0.00 -18.19 -0.09
CA TYR A 123 -0.30 -18.81 -1.40
C TYR A 123 -0.13 -17.89 -2.62
N ASN A 124 -0.84 -16.78 -2.66
CA ASN A 124 -0.81 -15.82 -3.76
C ASN A 124 -1.02 -14.39 -3.25
N SER A 125 -0.98 -13.43 -4.17
CA SER A 125 -1.11 -12.01 -3.85
C SER A 125 -2.56 -11.50 -3.80
N THR A 126 -3.57 -12.36 -4.01
CA THR A 126 -4.98 -11.95 -3.89
C THR A 126 -5.31 -11.58 -2.45
N TYR A 127 -4.91 -12.39 -1.47
CA TYR A 127 -5.14 -12.10 -0.05
C TYR A 127 -4.56 -10.75 0.42
N PRO A 128 -3.27 -10.42 0.23
CA PRO A 128 -2.77 -9.10 0.63
C PRO A 128 -3.38 -7.96 -0.20
N SER A 129 -3.90 -8.23 -1.41
CA SER A 129 -4.61 -7.23 -2.21
C SER A 129 -5.99 -6.91 -1.61
N GLU A 130 -6.73 -7.92 -1.17
CA GLU A 130 -8.00 -7.74 -0.43
C GLU A 130 -7.78 -6.98 0.88
N VAL A 131 -6.71 -7.30 1.62
CA VAL A 131 -6.33 -6.53 2.82
C VAL A 131 -6.03 -5.07 2.47
N GLY A 132 -5.32 -4.81 1.36
CA GLY A 132 -5.04 -3.45 0.90
C GLY A 132 -6.30 -2.66 0.55
N ARG A 133 -7.24 -3.31 -0.15
CA ARG A 133 -8.57 -2.76 -0.43
C ARG A 133 -9.31 -2.42 0.86
N ASP A 134 -9.34 -3.33 1.82
CA ASP A 134 -10.11 -3.14 3.06
C ASP A 134 -9.48 -2.07 3.97
N ILE A 135 -8.16 -1.93 3.98
CA ILE A 135 -7.47 -0.79 4.61
C ILE A 135 -7.94 0.53 4.01
N ILE A 136 -8.04 0.63 2.68
CA ILE A 136 -8.51 1.84 2.00
C ILE A 136 -9.98 2.12 2.31
N ARG A 137 -10.84 1.09 2.26
CA ARG A 137 -12.27 1.22 2.60
C ARG A 137 -12.44 1.76 4.01
N TYR A 138 -11.67 1.24 4.96
CA TYR A 138 -11.70 1.70 6.34
C TYR A 138 -11.12 3.12 6.50
N TYR A 139 -9.95 3.39 5.93
CA TYR A 139 -9.24 4.67 6.10
C TYR A 139 -10.02 5.86 5.53
N TYR A 140 -10.66 5.68 4.37
CA TYR A 140 -11.48 6.71 3.72
C TYR A 140 -12.97 6.59 4.04
N ASN A 141 -13.35 5.71 4.97
CA ASN A 141 -14.73 5.50 5.40
C ASN A 141 -15.69 5.25 4.21
N LEU A 142 -15.26 4.40 3.27
CA LEU A 142 -16.02 4.04 2.06
C LEU A 142 -17.14 3.04 2.34
N ASP A 143 -17.05 2.30 3.46
CA ASP A 143 -18.04 1.35 3.93
C ASP A 143 -18.10 1.35 5.47
N GLU A 144 -19.14 0.74 6.05
CA GLU A 144 -19.27 0.61 7.49
C GLU A 144 -18.21 -0.32 8.08
N LYS A 145 -17.63 0.06 9.22
CA LYS A 145 -16.59 -0.70 9.90
C LYS A 145 -16.97 -2.16 10.14
N ASP A 146 -18.22 -2.42 10.52
CA ASP A 146 -18.69 -3.75 10.89
C ASP A 146 -18.83 -4.67 9.66
N GLU A 147 -18.91 -4.11 8.44
CA GLU A 147 -18.85 -4.86 7.19
C GLU A 147 -17.42 -5.24 6.79
N ILE A 148 -16.42 -4.52 7.29
CA ILE A 148 -15.00 -4.75 7.00
C ILE A 148 -14.37 -5.65 8.08
N VAL A 149 -14.66 -5.38 9.35
CA VAL A 149 -14.08 -6.07 10.52
C VAL A 149 -15.16 -6.92 11.17
N THR A 150 -15.46 -8.04 10.52
CA THR A 150 -16.58 -8.93 10.89
C THR A 150 -16.27 -9.88 12.06
N GLY A 151 -15.01 -9.91 12.54
CA GLY A 151 -14.56 -10.85 13.57
C GLY A 151 -14.40 -12.30 13.09
N HIS A 152 -14.65 -12.57 11.81
CA HIS A 152 -14.51 -13.88 11.20
C HIS A 152 -13.62 -13.80 9.94
N ALA A 153 -12.98 -14.92 9.59
CA ALA A 153 -12.24 -15.01 8.34
C ALA A 153 -13.22 -14.90 7.16
N SER A 154 -12.97 -13.98 6.24
CA SER A 154 -13.71 -13.90 4.99
C SER A 154 -13.40 -15.11 4.11
N SER A 155 -14.40 -15.61 3.39
CA SER A 155 -14.16 -16.49 2.24
C SER A 155 -13.56 -15.66 1.12
N LEU A 156 -12.57 -16.20 0.40
CA LEU A 156 -12.09 -15.60 -0.84
C LEU A 156 -13.26 -15.29 -1.78
N GLY A 157 -13.22 -14.13 -2.44
CA GLY A 157 -14.02 -13.92 -3.65
C GLY A 157 -13.76 -15.05 -4.64
N SER A 158 -14.79 -15.50 -5.37
CA SER A 158 -14.80 -16.73 -6.18
C SER A 158 -13.78 -16.79 -7.33
N VAL A 159 -12.83 -15.86 -7.43
CA VAL A 159 -11.82 -15.80 -8.48
C VAL A 159 -10.46 -15.50 -7.86
N VAL A 160 -9.57 -16.48 -7.90
CA VAL A 160 -8.14 -16.28 -7.65
C VAL A 160 -7.56 -15.67 -8.93
N SER A 161 -7.07 -14.44 -8.90
CA SER A 161 -6.14 -13.98 -9.95
C SER A 161 -4.72 -14.06 -9.43
N GLY A 162 -3.97 -14.94 -10.05
CA GLY A 162 -2.52 -15.00 -10.03
C GLY A 162 -2.12 -15.58 -11.39
N ASP A 163 -1.35 -14.77 -12.13
CA ASP A 163 -0.68 -15.00 -13.42
C ASP A 163 -1.33 -15.95 -14.45
#